data_AF-A0A086LK46-F1
#
_entry.id   AF-A0A086LK46-F1
#
_cell.length_a   1.000
_cell.length_b   1.000
_cell.length_c   1.000
_cell.angle_alpha   90.00
_cell.angle_beta   90.00
_cell.angle_gamma   90.00
#
_symmetry.space_group_name_H-M   'P 1'
#
loop_
_entity.id
_entity.type
_entity.pdbx_description
1 polymer ?
#
loop_
_entity_poly.entity_id
_entity_poly.type
_entity_poly.pdbx_seq_one_letter_code
_entity_poly.pdbx_strand_id
1 'polypeptide(L)'
;MTTQTTTKGSSRISRCTVALVFALSACATDALNIGNHAHQTRLASGKTSAKGDANPWAKILERYNVPLVHGSGVYVDLGNTKILSKKKYREPGGKCPNYGKYIKTYQPTTNPEIWPNDFLKPVPYANTPQDTMPLGGGFAMPMHQISPVSLKVLKDEAEGLKTATGVSSYAVEHAKNIRDDLGYCIWWARMTSAHDTSSSATNSKEDYYRYAFVWDPKKEMCHIMYLNMQEMTGAGTYCKRGDSGPNLTWYCFHPEKSIEKNLVWGSAYARHDHASACPEHGLKNVHWGQWNGRSCQKMAVRKRISVGSATECAIELFNNSPSDNPTQYVGDEGRGWDKILDDVVGVLIPAGSTKKDQPHTRGVGINWANFYKKPSGSYCEMYDGVPNCLTSAPEQYAFVSLGDPNPDNAQLPPCSSATEGVVIPSHCSCPEGETSGSSSGVKCEDGKWVEGHVSCTCSLDEDTSVNIWLIAGPCIAAGVLLLGGLIYWMAQRNKREPAVEKPQIVDETREHAVRTRQNQADLLQEAEPSFWGEADNYGTSVILDSANIDKDF
;
A
#
# COMPACT_ATOMS: atom_id res chain seq x y z
N MET A 1 -83.22 -35.80 4.89
CA MET A 1 -82.58 -36.70 3.91
C MET A 1 -82.87 -36.16 2.52
N THR A 2 -81.79 -35.87 1.77
CA THR A 2 -81.65 -35.80 0.30
C THR A 2 -82.78 -35.19 -0.55
N THR A 3 -82.51 -34.06 -1.23
CA THR A 3 -82.36 -33.93 -2.72
C THR A 3 -82.38 -32.48 -3.25
N GLN A 4 -81.49 -32.22 -4.22
CA GLN A 4 -81.63 -31.45 -5.49
C GLN A 4 -81.96 -29.92 -5.49
N THR A 5 -81.03 -29.03 -5.89
CA THR A 5 -80.64 -28.48 -7.24
C THR A 5 -81.35 -27.20 -7.73
N THR A 6 -80.59 -26.41 -8.51
CA THR A 6 -80.91 -25.35 -9.53
C THR A 6 -80.72 -23.89 -9.07
N THR A 7 -80.22 -22.89 -9.82
CA THR A 7 -79.60 -22.69 -11.17
C THR A 7 -79.08 -21.22 -11.32
N LYS A 8 -78.34 -20.94 -12.43
CA LYS A 8 -77.93 -19.65 -13.10
C LYS A 8 -76.50 -19.18 -12.80
N GLY A 9 -75.65 -18.72 -13.73
CA GLY A 9 -75.73 -18.53 -15.19
C GLY A 9 -74.52 -17.70 -15.72
N SER A 10 -73.92 -18.16 -16.83
CA SER A 10 -73.21 -17.45 -17.94
C SER A 10 -72.21 -16.28 -17.73
N SER A 11 -70.93 -16.58 -18.02
CA SER A 11 -69.95 -16.01 -18.99
C SER A 11 -69.58 -14.50 -19.14
N ARG A 12 -68.24 -14.32 -19.38
CA ARG A 12 -67.46 -13.34 -20.19
C ARG A 12 -66.66 -12.20 -19.53
N ILE A 13 -65.33 -12.38 -19.57
CA ILE A 13 -64.23 -11.53 -20.13
C ILE A 13 -64.32 -10.00 -19.97
N SER A 14 -63.30 -9.36 -19.35
CA SER A 14 -62.50 -8.28 -19.98
C SER A 14 -61.24 -7.90 -19.19
N ARG A 15 -60.15 -7.59 -19.92
CA ARG A 15 -58.90 -7.01 -19.46
C ARG A 15 -59.09 -5.51 -19.18
N CYS A 16 -58.44 -4.97 -18.14
CA CYS A 16 -58.16 -3.53 -18.05
C CYS A 16 -56.77 -3.26 -17.46
N THR A 17 -55.99 -2.53 -18.24
CA THR A 17 -54.69 -1.91 -17.98
C THR A 17 -54.80 -0.84 -16.90
N VAL A 18 -53.86 -0.74 -15.96
CA VAL A 18 -53.65 0.48 -15.15
C VAL A 18 -52.18 0.82 -15.12
N ALA A 19 -51.89 2.03 -15.60
CA ALA A 19 -50.60 2.67 -15.67
C ALA A 19 -50.23 3.34 -14.34
N LEU A 20 -48.93 3.40 -14.09
CA LEU A 20 -48.27 4.07 -12.97
C LEU A 20 -48.42 5.61 -13.08
N VAL A 21 -48.79 6.29 -12.00
CA VAL A 21 -48.82 7.75 -11.90
C VAL A 21 -47.77 8.22 -10.88
N PHE A 22 -46.89 9.12 -11.33
CA PHE A 22 -46.03 9.97 -10.50
C PHE A 22 -46.83 11.14 -9.95
N ALA A 23 -46.61 11.53 -8.69
CA ALA A 23 -47.04 12.82 -8.16
C ALA A 23 -45.95 13.43 -7.25
N LEU A 24 -45.45 14.59 -7.69
CA LEU A 24 -44.73 15.59 -6.91
C LEU A 24 -45.75 16.46 -6.15
N SER A 25 -45.44 16.89 -4.93
CA SER A 25 -46.14 18.02 -4.30
C SER A 25 -45.19 18.86 -3.46
N ALA A 26 -45.02 20.12 -3.88
CA ALA A 26 -44.60 21.24 -3.07
C ALA A 26 -45.83 21.93 -2.48
N CYS A 27 -45.71 22.57 -1.30
CA CYS A 27 -46.53 23.72 -0.91
C CYS A 27 -45.81 24.53 0.19
N ALA A 28 -45.97 25.85 0.11
CA ALA A 28 -45.24 26.90 0.81
C ALA A 28 -46.12 27.66 1.83
N THR A 29 -45.43 28.36 2.75
CA THR A 29 -45.68 29.69 3.39
C THR A 29 -47.10 30.22 3.64
N ASP A 30 -47.43 30.63 4.88
CA ASP A 30 -47.47 32.06 5.32
C ASP A 30 -48.17 32.26 6.70
N ALA A 31 -47.55 33.08 7.58
CA ALA A 31 -48.22 33.98 8.54
C ALA A 31 -47.22 34.99 9.16
N LEU A 32 -47.37 36.27 8.81
CA LEU A 32 -46.77 37.50 9.40
C LEU A 32 -47.45 37.83 10.77
N ASN A 33 -46.97 38.69 11.69
CA ASN A 33 -46.58 40.10 11.50
C ASN A 33 -46.11 40.81 12.82
N ILE A 34 -45.73 42.11 12.69
CA ILE A 34 -45.39 43.19 13.68
C ILE A 34 -43.89 43.35 13.98
N GLY A 35 -43.19 44.48 13.83
CA GLY A 35 -43.51 45.85 13.36
C GLY A 35 -42.53 46.89 13.97
N ASN A 36 -41.74 47.55 13.11
CA ASN A 36 -41.05 48.87 13.19
C ASN A 36 -40.13 49.28 14.38
N HIS A 37 -38.82 49.52 14.09
CA HIS A 37 -38.18 50.86 14.12
C HIS A 37 -36.69 50.86 13.65
N ALA A 38 -36.38 51.76 12.70
CA ALA A 38 -35.12 52.46 12.30
C ALA A 38 -33.75 51.73 12.40
N HIS A 39 -32.92 51.59 11.35
CA HIS A 39 -32.27 52.67 10.58
C HIS A 39 -31.76 52.18 9.19
N GLN A 40 -31.93 52.99 8.14
CA GLN A 40 -31.30 52.85 6.80
C GLN A 40 -29.78 53.14 6.89
N THR A 41 -28.89 52.58 6.05
CA THR A 41 -28.57 53.08 4.68
C THR A 41 -27.76 52.04 3.84
N ARG A 42 -27.87 52.17 2.51
CA ARG A 42 -27.47 51.34 1.35
C ARG A 42 -25.96 51.07 1.09
N LEU A 43 -25.74 50.10 0.17
CA LEU A 43 -24.59 49.83 -0.74
C LEU A 43 -23.42 49.03 -0.11
N ALA A 44 -22.82 48.02 -0.74
CA ALA A 44 -22.60 47.82 -2.18
C ALA A 44 -22.48 46.33 -2.57
N SER A 45 -22.84 46.05 -3.83
CA SER A 45 -22.46 44.84 -4.56
C SER A 45 -20.93 44.74 -4.63
N GLY A 46 -20.37 43.87 -3.79
CA GLY A 46 -18.96 43.48 -3.85
C GLY A 46 -18.83 42.18 -4.62
N LYS A 47 -18.42 42.25 -5.89
CA LYS A 47 -17.73 41.13 -6.55
C LYS A 47 -16.47 40.83 -5.75
N THR A 48 -16.50 39.83 -4.87
CA THR A 48 -15.29 39.16 -4.40
C THR A 48 -15.21 37.80 -5.06
N SER A 49 -14.62 37.80 -6.26
CA SER A 49 -13.86 36.64 -6.73
C SER A 49 -12.68 36.47 -5.76
N ALA A 50 -12.86 35.69 -4.71
CA ALA A 50 -11.74 35.19 -3.92
C ALA A 50 -11.07 34.09 -4.76
N LYS A 51 -10.09 34.47 -5.58
CA LYS A 51 -9.05 33.51 -6.00
C LYS A 51 -8.38 33.05 -4.71
N GLY A 52 -8.61 31.81 -4.29
CA GLY A 52 -7.82 31.21 -3.21
C GLY A 52 -6.35 31.24 -3.60
N ASP A 53 -5.46 31.45 -2.62
CA ASP A 53 -4.03 31.50 -2.87
C ASP A 53 -3.57 30.15 -3.43
N ALA A 54 -2.71 30.20 -4.47
CA ALA A 54 -2.17 29.01 -5.10
C ALA A 54 -1.37 28.21 -4.07
N ASN A 55 -1.65 26.90 -3.95
CA ASN A 55 -0.94 26.04 -3.02
C ASN A 55 0.53 25.86 -3.48
N PRO A 56 1.52 26.39 -2.75
CA PRO A 56 2.92 26.34 -3.16
C PRO A 56 3.50 24.92 -3.14
N TRP A 57 2.90 24.01 -2.38
CA TRP A 57 3.39 22.66 -2.16
C TRP A 57 2.83 21.62 -3.13
N ALA A 58 1.73 21.91 -3.83
CA ALA A 58 0.92 20.90 -4.52
C ALA A 58 1.73 20.02 -5.49
N LYS A 59 2.58 20.63 -6.32
CA LYS A 59 3.40 19.90 -7.30
C LYS A 59 4.58 19.17 -6.63
N ILE A 60 5.14 19.75 -5.58
CA ILE A 60 6.32 19.19 -4.88
C ILE A 60 5.93 17.94 -4.11
N LEU A 61 4.76 17.96 -3.48
CA LEU A 61 4.26 16.86 -2.67
C LEU A 61 3.59 15.74 -3.47
N GLU A 62 3.48 15.89 -4.80
CA GLU A 62 2.93 14.85 -5.68
C GLU A 62 3.69 13.52 -5.53
N ARG A 63 5.03 13.57 -5.36
CA ARG A 63 5.84 12.36 -5.12
C ARG A 63 5.51 11.63 -3.82
N TYR A 64 4.84 12.29 -2.88
CA TYR A 64 4.38 11.71 -1.62
C TYR A 64 2.93 11.20 -1.71
N ASN A 65 2.25 11.38 -2.84
CA ASN A 65 0.92 10.83 -3.07
C ASN A 65 1.02 9.34 -3.44
N VAL A 66 1.15 8.47 -2.42
CA VAL A 66 1.32 7.02 -2.56
C VAL A 66 0.30 6.36 -3.51
N PRO A 67 -1.02 6.61 -3.40
CA PRO A 67 -1.99 6.08 -4.37
C PRO A 67 -1.68 6.45 -5.83
N LEU A 68 -1.19 7.66 -6.08
CA LEU A 68 -0.88 8.15 -7.43
C LEU A 68 0.43 7.57 -7.97
N VAL A 69 1.50 7.60 -7.17
CA VAL A 69 2.86 7.29 -7.64
C VAL A 69 3.21 5.81 -7.54
N HIS A 70 2.66 5.10 -6.55
CA HIS A 70 2.94 3.68 -6.30
C HIS A 70 1.79 2.79 -6.78
N GLY A 71 0.54 3.14 -6.43
CA GLY A 71 -0.66 2.53 -7.01
C GLY A 71 -0.93 1.06 -6.64
N SER A 72 -0.34 0.56 -5.55
CA SER A 72 -0.50 -0.82 -5.06
C SER A 72 -0.40 -0.88 -3.53
N GLY A 73 -0.60 -2.04 -2.91
CA GLY A 73 -0.36 -2.24 -1.49
C GLY A 73 1.10 -2.01 -1.09
N VAL A 74 1.34 -1.52 0.12
CA VAL A 74 2.68 -1.16 0.63
C VAL A 74 3.21 -2.24 1.57
N TYR A 75 2.41 -2.61 2.57
CA TYR A 75 2.75 -3.67 3.53
C TYR A 75 2.84 -5.01 2.79
N VAL A 76 1.75 -5.44 2.14
CA VAL A 76 1.72 -6.53 1.16
C VAL A 76 1.33 -5.95 -0.21
N ASP A 77 2.22 -6.07 -1.18
CA ASP A 77 2.02 -5.62 -2.57
C ASP A 77 1.62 -6.82 -3.45
N LEU A 78 0.35 -6.89 -3.84
CA LEU A 78 -0.17 -7.92 -4.74
C LEU A 78 -1.27 -7.30 -5.64
N GLY A 79 -0.98 -6.10 -6.13
CA GLY A 79 -1.93 -5.25 -6.85
C GLY A 79 -2.21 -5.68 -8.29
N ASN A 80 -1.37 -6.52 -8.89
CA ASN A 80 -1.56 -7.05 -10.24
C ASN A 80 -2.14 -8.47 -10.23
N THR A 81 -2.63 -8.90 -11.39
CA THR A 81 -3.01 -10.28 -11.66
C THR A 81 -2.50 -10.69 -13.03
N LYS A 82 -1.82 -11.84 -13.10
CA LYS A 82 -1.29 -12.42 -14.35
C LYS A 82 -1.83 -13.82 -14.56
N ILE A 83 -1.80 -14.26 -15.81
CA ILE A 83 -2.12 -15.63 -16.16
C ILE A 83 -0.80 -16.37 -16.37
N LEU A 84 -0.65 -17.51 -15.68
CA LEU A 84 0.49 -18.42 -15.84
C LEU A 84 -0.10 -19.83 -15.92
N SER A 85 0.25 -20.60 -16.95
CA SER A 85 -0.26 -21.96 -17.15
C SER A 85 -1.79 -22.03 -17.11
N LYS A 86 -2.47 -21.05 -17.72
CA LYS A 86 -3.93 -20.87 -17.75
C LYS A 86 -4.61 -20.58 -16.40
N LYS A 87 -3.85 -20.37 -15.32
CA LYS A 87 -4.35 -20.00 -13.99
C LYS A 87 -4.04 -18.55 -13.66
N LYS A 88 -4.91 -17.91 -12.87
CA LYS A 88 -4.72 -16.52 -12.43
C LYS A 88 -3.96 -16.46 -11.12
N TYR A 89 -2.94 -15.63 -11.12
CA TYR A 89 -2.03 -15.45 -10.00
C TYR A 89 -1.87 -13.97 -9.67
N ARG A 90 -1.69 -13.69 -8.37
CA ARG A 90 -1.45 -12.33 -7.89
C ARG A 90 0.01 -12.00 -8.01
N GLU A 91 0.29 -10.77 -8.42
CA GLU A 91 1.63 -10.30 -8.72
C GLU A 91 1.85 -8.95 -8.03
N PRO A 92 3.04 -8.69 -7.46
CA PRO A 92 3.42 -7.35 -7.01
C PRO A 92 3.32 -6.34 -8.16
N GLY A 93 2.66 -5.21 -7.92
CA GLY A 93 2.36 -4.21 -8.95
C GLY A 93 2.81 -2.79 -8.61
N GLY A 94 3.38 -2.59 -7.42
CA GLY A 94 3.80 -1.28 -6.93
C GLY A 94 4.90 -0.64 -7.77
N LYS A 95 4.69 0.60 -8.19
CA LYS A 95 5.62 1.34 -9.08
C LYS A 95 6.77 2.04 -8.35
N CYS A 96 6.71 2.11 -7.03
CA CYS A 96 7.76 2.73 -6.21
C CYS A 96 8.47 1.69 -5.35
N PRO A 97 9.81 1.76 -5.22
CA PRO A 97 10.55 0.95 -4.26
C PRO A 97 10.11 1.23 -2.81
N ASN A 98 10.23 0.22 -1.95
CA ASN A 98 9.94 0.30 -0.52
C ASN A 98 11.23 0.13 0.29
N TYR A 99 11.68 1.23 0.89
CA TYR A 99 12.96 1.34 1.57
C TYR A 99 12.85 0.80 3.00
N GLY A 100 13.79 -0.07 3.36
CA GLY A 100 13.87 -0.76 4.64
C GLY A 100 12.98 -2.01 4.75
N LYS A 101 12.11 -2.29 3.78
CA LYS A 101 11.22 -3.46 3.81
C LYS A 101 12.00 -4.75 3.62
N TYR A 102 11.71 -5.74 4.48
CA TYR A 102 12.20 -7.10 4.38
C TYR A 102 11.12 -8.09 4.83
N ILE A 103 11.29 -9.38 4.54
CA ILE A 103 10.41 -10.42 5.05
C ILE A 103 11.05 -11.07 6.27
N LYS A 104 10.35 -10.99 7.40
CA LYS A 104 10.74 -11.69 8.62
C LYS A 104 10.16 -13.09 8.60
N THR A 105 11.03 -14.08 8.78
CA THR A 105 10.68 -15.49 8.79
C THR A 105 10.69 -16.04 10.21
N TYR A 106 9.86 -17.04 10.46
CA TYR A 106 9.81 -17.77 11.73
C TYR A 106 10.07 -19.26 11.51
N GLN A 107 11.20 -19.56 10.87
CA GLN A 107 11.63 -20.94 10.67
C GLN A 107 12.11 -21.55 12.00
N PRO A 108 12.11 -22.89 12.12
CA PRO A 108 12.78 -23.60 13.20
C PRO A 108 14.23 -23.14 13.39
N THR A 109 14.74 -23.23 14.61
CA THR A 109 16.10 -22.80 14.96
C THR A 109 17.08 -23.96 15.16
N THR A 110 16.58 -25.18 15.06
CA THR A 110 17.33 -26.42 15.35
C THR A 110 18.49 -26.70 14.37
N ASN A 111 18.38 -26.28 13.11
CA ASN A 111 19.46 -26.43 12.13
C ASN A 111 19.50 -25.24 11.15
N PRO A 112 20.45 -24.30 11.30
CA PRO A 112 20.59 -23.14 10.42
C PRO A 112 20.93 -23.45 8.95
N GLU A 113 21.49 -24.63 8.65
CA GLU A 113 21.75 -25.04 7.27
C GLU A 113 20.45 -25.40 6.53
N ILE A 114 19.46 -25.88 7.27
CA ILE A 114 18.11 -26.16 6.76
C ILE A 114 17.26 -24.90 6.83
N TRP A 115 17.25 -24.25 8.00
CA TRP A 115 16.39 -23.11 8.34
C TRP A 115 17.23 -21.89 8.72
N PRO A 116 17.74 -21.14 7.73
CA PRO A 116 18.67 -20.04 7.95
C PRO A 116 18.02 -18.80 8.60
N ASN A 117 16.69 -18.73 8.68
CA ASN A 117 15.92 -17.55 9.07
C ASN A 117 16.31 -16.29 8.27
N ASP A 118 16.59 -16.49 6.98
CA ASP A 118 16.97 -15.44 6.04
C ASP A 118 16.23 -15.62 4.73
N PHE A 119 15.25 -14.74 4.47
CA PHE A 119 14.44 -14.78 3.26
C PHE A 119 15.26 -14.54 1.97
N LEU A 120 16.47 -13.97 2.05
CA LEU A 120 17.34 -13.80 0.89
C LEU A 120 18.01 -15.11 0.45
N LYS A 121 17.89 -16.18 1.25
CA LYS A 121 18.35 -17.51 0.84
C LYS A 121 17.46 -18.07 -0.27
N PRO A 122 18.02 -18.86 -1.19
CA PRO A 122 17.25 -19.56 -2.20
C PRO A 122 16.08 -20.35 -1.63
N VAL A 123 14.99 -20.44 -2.38
CA VAL A 123 14.08 -21.57 -2.21
C VAL A 123 14.88 -22.87 -2.40
N PRO A 124 14.54 -23.94 -1.67
CA PRO A 124 15.26 -25.20 -1.82
C PRO A 124 15.09 -25.81 -3.21
N TYR A 125 15.85 -26.88 -3.50
CA TYR A 125 15.59 -27.79 -4.62
C TYR A 125 14.95 -29.10 -4.12
N ALA A 126 14.22 -29.80 -5.00
CA ALA A 126 13.65 -31.10 -4.71
C ALA A 126 14.71 -32.09 -4.22
N ASN A 127 14.37 -32.91 -3.22
CA ASN A 127 15.25 -33.93 -2.63
C ASN A 127 16.53 -33.38 -1.95
N THR A 128 16.58 -32.09 -1.61
CA THR A 128 17.65 -31.53 -0.78
C THR A 128 17.32 -31.67 0.71
N PRO A 129 18.29 -31.56 1.63
CA PRO A 129 17.99 -31.54 3.08
C PRO A 129 17.01 -30.43 3.50
N GLN A 130 16.91 -29.36 2.70
CA GLN A 130 15.98 -28.25 2.86
C GLN A 130 14.56 -28.54 2.34
N ASP A 131 14.38 -29.60 1.54
CA ASP A 131 13.08 -30.15 1.15
C ASP A 131 12.50 -30.96 2.32
N THR A 132 11.99 -30.22 3.31
CA THR A 132 11.47 -30.76 4.57
C THR A 132 10.28 -29.93 5.05
N MET A 133 9.65 -30.34 6.16
CA MET A 133 8.52 -29.65 6.75
C MET A 133 8.86 -29.13 8.16
N PRO A 134 8.80 -27.80 8.40
CA PRO A 134 8.51 -26.74 7.42
C PRO A 134 9.67 -26.58 6.42
N LEU A 135 9.36 -25.97 5.28
CA LEU A 135 10.30 -25.76 4.19
C LEU A 135 11.57 -25.06 4.66
N GLY A 136 12.72 -25.59 4.26
CA GLY A 136 14.01 -24.95 4.48
C GLY A 136 14.27 -23.81 3.50
N GLY A 137 15.47 -23.21 3.58
CA GLY A 137 15.89 -22.16 2.65
C GLY A 137 15.23 -20.80 2.90
N GLY A 138 14.95 -20.06 1.83
CA GLY A 138 14.34 -18.73 1.86
C GLY A 138 13.45 -18.48 0.63
N PHE A 139 13.38 -17.24 0.16
CA PHE A 139 12.46 -16.80 -0.90
C PHE A 139 13.15 -16.50 -2.23
N ALA A 140 14.48 -16.41 -2.23
CA ALA A 140 15.23 -15.99 -3.40
C ALA A 140 15.19 -17.04 -4.52
N MET A 141 15.36 -16.57 -5.74
CA MET A 141 15.53 -17.39 -6.93
C MET A 141 16.74 -18.32 -6.76
N PRO A 142 16.58 -19.64 -6.99
CA PRO A 142 17.62 -20.62 -6.67
C PRO A 142 18.67 -20.76 -7.78
N MET A 143 18.45 -20.10 -8.92
CA MET A 143 19.37 -20.10 -10.05
C MET A 143 20.40 -18.99 -9.91
N HIS A 144 21.66 -19.37 -9.64
CA HIS A 144 22.78 -18.45 -9.44
C HIS A 144 23.07 -17.51 -10.63
N GLN A 145 22.64 -17.88 -11.84
CA GLN A 145 22.75 -17.03 -13.04
C GLN A 145 21.69 -15.92 -13.10
N ILE A 146 20.74 -15.91 -12.16
CA ILE A 146 19.65 -14.91 -12.06
C ILE A 146 19.65 -14.22 -10.70
N SER A 147 19.99 -14.94 -9.63
CA SER A 147 19.98 -14.38 -8.27
C SER A 147 20.89 -15.16 -7.31
N PRO A 148 21.53 -14.48 -6.35
CA PRO A 148 21.74 -13.03 -6.35
C PRO A 148 22.78 -12.65 -7.40
N VAL A 149 22.64 -11.46 -8.00
CA VAL A 149 23.56 -10.95 -9.03
C VAL A 149 24.16 -9.63 -8.56
N SER A 150 25.49 -9.52 -8.70
CA SER A 150 26.21 -8.30 -8.33
C SER A 150 25.93 -7.16 -9.31
N LEU A 151 26.00 -5.93 -8.82
CA LEU A 151 25.88 -4.71 -9.64
C LEU A 151 26.84 -4.69 -10.84
N LYS A 152 28.07 -5.17 -10.64
CA LYS A 152 29.06 -5.26 -11.72
C LYS A 152 28.54 -6.11 -12.87
N VAL A 153 28.00 -7.29 -12.57
CA VAL A 153 27.43 -8.18 -13.60
C VAL A 153 26.23 -7.53 -14.27
N LEU A 154 25.34 -6.86 -13.52
CA LEU A 154 24.20 -6.16 -14.13
C LEU A 154 24.62 -5.04 -15.10
N LYS A 155 25.68 -4.30 -14.76
CA LYS A 155 26.27 -3.27 -15.64
C LYS A 155 26.88 -3.89 -16.90
N ASP A 156 27.62 -4.99 -16.74
CA ASP A 156 28.24 -5.72 -17.86
C ASP A 156 27.14 -6.27 -18.82
N GLU A 157 26.06 -6.84 -18.29
CA GLU A 157 24.92 -7.35 -19.07
C GLU A 157 24.19 -6.22 -19.82
N ALA A 158 23.88 -5.11 -19.14
CA ALA A 158 23.20 -3.97 -19.76
C ALA A 158 24.03 -3.32 -20.88
N GLU A 159 25.36 -3.26 -20.72
CA GLU A 159 26.26 -2.77 -21.77
C GLU A 159 26.34 -3.75 -22.95
N GLY A 160 26.39 -5.06 -22.66
CA GLY A 160 26.37 -6.12 -23.68
C GLY A 160 25.20 -5.99 -24.66
N LEU A 161 24.02 -5.63 -24.17
CA LEU A 161 22.81 -5.45 -25.00
C LEU A 161 22.94 -4.36 -26.07
N LYS A 162 23.82 -3.38 -25.89
CA LYS A 162 24.04 -2.33 -26.90
C LYS A 162 24.74 -2.85 -28.15
N THR A 163 25.51 -3.92 -28.01
CA THR A 163 26.35 -4.48 -29.08
C THR A 163 25.85 -5.81 -29.61
N ALA A 164 24.97 -6.49 -28.87
CA ALA A 164 24.44 -7.78 -29.24
C ALA A 164 23.39 -7.69 -30.36
N THR A 165 23.49 -8.59 -31.33
CA THR A 165 22.52 -8.76 -32.43
C THR A 165 21.47 -9.80 -32.06
N GLY A 166 20.20 -9.56 -32.38
CA GLY A 166 19.11 -10.49 -32.10
C GLY A 166 18.49 -10.35 -30.69
N VAL A 167 18.83 -9.29 -29.98
CA VAL A 167 18.29 -8.95 -28.66
C VAL A 167 16.87 -8.38 -28.76
N SER A 168 16.05 -8.73 -27.77
CA SER A 168 14.71 -8.18 -27.55
C SER A 168 14.71 -6.65 -27.53
N SER A 169 13.93 -6.02 -28.41
CA SER A 169 13.77 -4.55 -28.44
C SER A 169 13.22 -4.01 -27.12
N TYR A 170 12.42 -4.82 -26.42
CA TYR A 170 11.90 -4.54 -25.10
C TYR A 170 13.01 -4.41 -24.05
N ALA A 171 13.98 -5.33 -24.06
CA ALA A 171 15.13 -5.27 -23.15
C ALA A 171 16.01 -4.03 -23.40
N VAL A 172 16.27 -3.73 -24.67
CA VAL A 172 17.04 -2.54 -25.09
C VAL A 172 16.34 -1.24 -24.68
N GLU A 173 15.02 -1.16 -24.82
CA GLU A 173 14.25 0.01 -24.42
C GLU A 173 14.33 0.27 -22.91
N HIS A 174 14.11 -0.76 -22.09
CA HIS A 174 14.19 -0.63 -20.64
C HIS A 174 15.62 -0.32 -20.17
N ALA A 175 16.65 -0.91 -20.78
CA ALA A 175 18.04 -0.63 -20.43
C ALA A 175 18.42 0.85 -20.62
N LYS A 176 17.87 1.52 -21.64
CA LYS A 176 18.08 2.97 -21.88
C LYS A 176 17.54 3.86 -20.77
N ASN A 177 16.58 3.36 -19.98
CA ASN A 177 15.92 4.14 -18.95
C ASN A 177 16.60 4.02 -17.59
N ILE A 178 17.59 3.15 -17.42
CA ILE A 178 18.33 2.98 -16.16
C ILE A 178 19.02 4.31 -15.79
N ARG A 179 18.81 4.77 -14.54
CA ARG A 179 19.32 6.06 -14.04
C ARG A 179 20.37 5.93 -12.93
N ASP A 180 20.32 4.85 -12.17
CA ASP A 180 21.17 4.61 -10.99
C ASP A 180 21.35 3.10 -10.74
N ASP A 181 22.05 2.76 -9.66
CA ASP A 181 22.38 1.38 -9.30
C ASP A 181 21.14 0.52 -8.97
N LEU A 182 20.13 1.10 -8.30
CA LEU A 182 18.85 0.43 -8.06
C LEU A 182 18.11 0.17 -9.38
N GLY A 183 18.18 1.11 -10.31
CA GLY A 183 17.63 0.99 -11.66
C GLY A 183 18.12 -0.23 -12.44
N TYR A 184 19.37 -0.68 -12.21
CA TYR A 184 19.87 -1.93 -12.79
C TYR A 184 19.14 -3.17 -12.22
N CYS A 185 18.88 -3.19 -10.90
CA CYS A 185 18.14 -4.29 -10.28
C CYS A 185 16.67 -4.30 -10.71
N ILE A 186 16.04 -3.13 -10.80
CA ILE A 186 14.68 -2.95 -11.35
C ILE A 186 14.61 -3.51 -12.77
N TRP A 187 15.57 -3.12 -13.61
CA TRP A 187 15.67 -3.59 -14.99
C TRP A 187 15.85 -5.12 -15.05
N TRP A 188 16.74 -5.68 -14.24
CA TRP A 188 16.98 -7.12 -14.21
C TRP A 188 15.73 -7.93 -13.81
N ALA A 189 15.00 -7.45 -12.79
CA ALA A 189 13.73 -8.02 -12.39
C ALA A 189 12.67 -7.91 -13.50
N ARG A 190 12.65 -6.80 -14.24
CA ARG A 190 11.76 -6.59 -15.39
C ARG A 190 11.97 -7.62 -16.50
N MET A 191 13.22 -8.01 -16.74
CA MET A 191 13.63 -8.95 -17.77
C MET A 191 13.48 -10.42 -17.35
N THR A 192 13.15 -10.68 -16.09
CA THR A 192 13.01 -12.02 -15.55
C THR A 192 11.53 -12.35 -15.34
N SER A 193 11.01 -13.31 -16.11
CA SER A 193 9.63 -13.76 -16.00
C SER A 193 9.53 -15.26 -15.74
N ALA A 194 8.42 -15.69 -15.16
CA ALA A 194 8.10 -17.11 -15.09
C ALA A 194 7.91 -17.65 -16.52
N HIS A 195 8.49 -18.82 -16.81
CA HIS A 195 8.24 -19.49 -18.09
C HIS A 195 6.80 -19.97 -18.13
N ASP A 196 6.10 -19.66 -19.22
CA ASP A 196 4.75 -20.14 -19.45
C ASP A 196 4.69 -20.91 -20.77
N THR A 197 4.70 -22.24 -20.67
CA THR A 197 4.56 -23.15 -21.84
C THR A 197 3.22 -22.99 -22.56
N SER A 198 2.22 -22.38 -21.92
CA SER A 198 0.92 -22.08 -22.50
C SER A 198 0.84 -20.71 -23.19
N SER A 199 1.90 -19.90 -23.07
CA SER A 199 1.97 -18.59 -23.70
C SER A 199 2.22 -18.69 -25.21
N SER A 200 1.59 -17.78 -25.95
CA SER A 200 1.86 -17.61 -27.38
C SER A 200 3.05 -16.68 -27.57
N ALA A 201 3.88 -16.92 -28.58
CA ALA A 201 4.95 -16.01 -29.00
C ALA A 201 4.44 -14.59 -29.38
N THR A 202 3.13 -14.45 -29.59
CA THR A 202 2.46 -13.17 -29.88
C THR A 202 2.03 -12.39 -28.62
N ASN A 203 2.15 -12.98 -27.43
CA ASN A 203 1.77 -12.31 -26.20
C ASN A 203 2.69 -11.11 -25.94
N SER A 204 2.14 -10.06 -25.34
CA SER A 204 2.99 -8.96 -24.92
C SER A 204 3.95 -9.44 -23.86
N LYS A 205 5.21 -8.97 -23.88
CA LYS A 205 6.12 -9.23 -22.75
C LYS A 205 5.50 -8.77 -21.43
N GLU A 206 4.65 -7.77 -21.46
CA GLU A 206 3.90 -7.29 -20.28
C GLU A 206 2.94 -8.31 -19.67
N ASP A 207 2.52 -9.34 -20.41
CA ASP A 207 1.52 -10.30 -19.94
C ASP A 207 2.12 -11.42 -19.08
N TYR A 208 3.45 -11.59 -19.11
CA TYR A 208 4.13 -12.59 -18.30
C TYR A 208 4.14 -12.23 -16.81
N TYR A 209 4.07 -13.27 -15.99
CA TYR A 209 4.24 -13.16 -14.54
C TYR A 209 5.70 -12.81 -14.21
N ARG A 210 5.90 -11.79 -13.37
CA ARG A 210 7.23 -11.32 -12.96
C ARG A 210 7.46 -11.46 -11.47
N TYR A 211 8.73 -11.63 -11.15
CA TYR A 211 9.23 -11.77 -9.79
C TYR A 211 9.49 -10.41 -9.14
N ALA A 212 9.27 -10.31 -7.83
CA ALA A 212 9.74 -9.15 -7.07
C ALA A 212 11.27 -9.16 -6.97
N PHE A 213 11.83 -8.03 -6.55
CA PHE A 213 13.26 -7.91 -6.29
C PHE A 213 13.53 -7.35 -4.89
N VAL A 214 14.73 -7.64 -4.40
CA VAL A 214 15.34 -6.95 -3.27
C VAL A 214 16.74 -6.50 -3.65
N TRP A 215 16.98 -5.20 -3.48
CA TRP A 215 18.29 -4.61 -3.63
C TRP A 215 18.97 -4.47 -2.27
N ASP A 216 20.16 -5.04 -2.13
CA ASP A 216 21.06 -4.86 -0.98
C ASP A 216 22.12 -3.83 -1.36
N PRO A 217 21.94 -2.54 -1.03
CA PRO A 217 22.90 -1.49 -1.38
C PRO A 217 24.24 -1.66 -0.65
N LYS A 218 24.26 -2.35 0.49
CA LYS A 218 25.49 -2.52 1.29
C LYS A 218 26.43 -3.54 0.65
N LYS A 219 25.86 -4.56 -0.01
CA LYS A 219 26.62 -5.59 -0.74
C LYS A 219 26.64 -5.37 -2.25
N GLU A 220 25.89 -4.38 -2.74
CA GLU A 220 25.66 -4.13 -4.16
C GLU A 220 25.11 -5.37 -4.89
N MET A 221 24.17 -6.07 -4.24
CA MET A 221 23.58 -7.32 -4.74
C MET A 221 22.09 -7.14 -5.04
N CYS A 222 21.67 -7.57 -6.23
CA CYS A 222 20.28 -7.69 -6.61
C CYS A 222 19.81 -9.13 -6.39
N HIS A 223 18.74 -9.29 -5.63
CA HIS A 223 18.10 -10.57 -5.38
C HIS A 223 16.74 -10.59 -6.09
N ILE A 224 16.51 -11.59 -6.94
CA ILE A 224 15.18 -11.86 -7.50
C ILE A 224 14.44 -12.83 -6.57
N MET A 225 13.21 -12.50 -6.19
CA MET A 225 12.39 -13.28 -5.27
C MET A 225 11.55 -14.28 -6.07
N TYR A 226 11.81 -15.57 -5.89
CA TYR A 226 10.99 -16.61 -6.51
C TYR A 226 9.59 -16.67 -5.85
N LEU A 227 9.55 -16.47 -4.53
CA LEU A 227 8.31 -16.36 -3.77
C LEU A 227 7.88 -14.89 -3.69
N ASN A 228 6.72 -14.59 -4.25
CA ASN A 228 6.09 -13.27 -4.13
C ASN A 228 5.08 -13.20 -2.97
N MET A 229 4.85 -14.31 -2.26
CA MET A 229 4.14 -14.30 -0.99
C MET A 229 4.89 -13.42 0.00
N GLN A 230 4.17 -12.54 0.70
CA GLN A 230 4.78 -11.56 1.61
C GLN A 230 4.30 -11.74 3.05
N GLU A 231 3.12 -12.31 3.25
CA GLU A 231 2.55 -12.56 4.57
C GLU A 231 1.85 -13.92 4.63
N MET A 232 2.18 -14.69 5.66
CA MET A 232 1.47 -15.89 6.09
C MET A 232 1.47 -15.95 7.62
N THR A 233 0.28 -15.81 8.21
CA THR A 233 0.05 -15.79 9.66
C THR A 233 -0.97 -16.87 10.06
N GLY A 234 -1.17 -17.08 11.37
CA GLY A 234 -2.01 -18.14 11.91
C GLY A 234 -1.22 -19.40 12.26
N ALA A 235 -0.33 -19.25 13.25
CA ALA A 235 0.52 -20.33 13.72
C ALA A 235 -0.30 -21.52 14.24
N GLY A 236 0.04 -22.72 13.78
CA GLY A 236 -0.65 -23.96 14.16
C GLY A 236 -1.87 -24.30 13.30
N THR A 237 -2.28 -23.40 12.40
CA THR A 237 -3.37 -23.64 11.42
C THR A 237 -2.86 -23.55 9.99
N TYR A 238 -2.14 -22.48 9.65
CA TYR A 238 -1.67 -22.23 8.28
C TYR A 238 -0.15 -22.32 8.16
N CYS A 239 0.58 -22.06 9.25
CA CYS A 239 2.04 -22.05 9.24
C CYS A 239 2.63 -22.47 10.58
N LYS A 240 3.89 -22.95 10.57
CA LYS A 240 4.67 -23.24 11.77
C LYS A 240 5.45 -21.99 12.22
N ARG A 241 5.56 -21.77 13.53
CA ARG A 241 6.33 -20.65 14.09
C ARG A 241 7.43 -21.18 15.01
N GLY A 242 8.66 -21.18 14.52
CA GLY A 242 9.82 -21.69 15.26
C GLY A 242 9.74 -23.21 15.47
N ASP A 243 10.19 -23.67 16.64
CA ASP A 243 10.38 -25.10 16.91
C ASP A 243 9.13 -25.80 17.46
N SER A 244 8.10 -25.05 17.85
CA SER A 244 6.87 -25.57 18.46
C SER A 244 5.68 -25.60 17.49
N GLY A 245 4.67 -26.41 17.81
CA GLY A 245 3.45 -26.57 17.02
C GLY A 245 3.53 -27.71 15.98
N PRO A 246 2.43 -27.92 15.22
CA PRO A 246 2.36 -28.97 14.21
C PRO A 246 3.39 -28.76 13.09
N ASN A 247 3.81 -29.86 12.46
CA ASN A 247 4.69 -29.81 11.29
C ASN A 247 3.86 -29.44 10.06
N LEU A 248 3.84 -28.15 9.75
CA LEU A 248 3.21 -27.61 8.56
C LEU A 248 4.26 -27.31 7.51
N THR A 249 3.92 -27.43 6.22
CA THR A 249 4.88 -27.19 5.12
C THR A 249 5.47 -25.79 5.16
N TRP A 250 4.68 -24.77 5.49
CA TRP A 250 5.16 -23.40 5.53
C TRP A 250 5.46 -22.95 6.95
N TYR A 251 6.57 -22.24 7.11
CA TYR A 251 6.81 -21.42 8.29
C TYR A 251 6.07 -20.09 8.16
N CYS A 252 5.75 -19.45 9.29
CA CYS A 252 5.11 -18.14 9.27
C CYS A 252 6.10 -17.06 8.85
N PHE A 253 5.60 -16.02 8.18
CA PHE A 253 6.39 -14.87 7.78
C PHE A 253 5.52 -13.65 7.57
N HIS A 254 6.11 -12.46 7.73
CA HIS A 254 5.44 -11.20 7.45
C HIS A 254 6.43 -10.08 7.09
N PRO A 255 5.96 -9.01 6.43
CA PRO A 255 6.79 -7.85 6.11
C PRO A 255 7.16 -7.05 7.36
N GLU A 256 8.39 -6.59 7.49
CA GLU A 256 8.82 -5.61 8.49
C GLU A 256 9.73 -4.55 7.87
N LYS A 257 9.94 -3.44 8.58
CA LYS A 257 10.97 -2.44 8.26
C LYS A 257 12.18 -2.55 9.19
N SER A 258 13.37 -2.35 8.64
CA SER A 258 14.64 -2.35 9.39
C SER A 258 15.58 -1.25 8.88
N ILE A 259 16.12 -0.47 9.81
CA ILE A 259 17.21 0.48 9.53
C ILE A 259 18.56 -0.22 9.31
N GLU A 260 18.76 -1.38 9.94
CA GLU A 260 20.07 -2.06 9.95
C GLU A 260 20.32 -2.83 8.65
N LYS A 261 19.27 -3.45 8.11
CA LYS A 261 19.36 -4.23 6.87
C LYS A 261 19.50 -3.32 5.65
N ASN A 262 18.88 -2.13 5.69
CA ASN A 262 18.89 -1.14 4.60
C ASN A 262 18.54 -1.74 3.21
N LEU A 263 17.65 -2.74 3.19
CA LEU A 263 17.21 -3.39 1.96
C LEU A 263 16.13 -2.57 1.27
N VAL A 264 16.05 -2.66 -0.05
CA VAL A 264 15.00 -2.03 -0.84
C VAL A 264 14.20 -3.11 -1.56
N TRP A 265 12.93 -3.26 -1.20
CA TRP A 265 12.00 -4.20 -1.84
C TRP A 265 11.24 -3.50 -2.97
N GLY A 266 10.99 -4.19 -4.08
CA GLY A 266 10.14 -3.65 -5.15
C GLY A 266 9.54 -4.71 -6.06
N SER A 267 8.50 -4.31 -6.80
CA SER A 267 7.96 -5.11 -7.90
C SER A 267 8.83 -4.93 -9.15
N ALA A 268 8.73 -5.86 -10.11
CA ALA A 268 9.33 -5.68 -11.43
C ALA A 268 8.72 -4.53 -12.26
N TYR A 269 7.73 -3.79 -11.73
CA TYR A 269 7.11 -2.62 -12.37
C TYR A 269 7.59 -1.30 -11.74
N ALA A 270 8.57 -1.37 -10.83
CA ALA A 270 9.17 -0.17 -10.28
C ALA A 270 9.70 0.74 -11.40
N ARG A 271 9.44 2.04 -11.28
CA ARG A 271 9.80 3.02 -12.31
C ARG A 271 11.29 3.37 -12.22
N HIS A 272 11.95 3.55 -13.36
CA HIS A 272 13.38 3.90 -13.39
C HIS A 272 13.69 5.33 -12.94
N ASP A 273 12.70 6.24 -12.92
CA ASP A 273 12.83 7.61 -12.43
C ASP A 273 12.35 7.75 -10.97
N HIS A 274 12.42 6.66 -10.18
CA HIS A 274 11.96 6.60 -8.79
C HIS A 274 12.57 7.71 -7.92
N ALA A 275 13.84 8.05 -8.11
CA ALA A 275 14.54 9.08 -7.32
C ALA A 275 13.85 10.44 -7.37
N SER A 276 13.17 10.76 -8.47
CA SER A 276 12.44 12.02 -8.64
C SER A 276 10.96 11.92 -8.31
N ALA A 277 10.37 10.73 -8.44
CA ALA A 277 8.92 10.59 -8.48
C ALA A 277 8.31 9.73 -7.37
N CYS A 278 9.13 8.97 -6.65
CA CYS A 278 8.76 8.18 -5.48
C CYS A 278 9.31 8.83 -4.21
N PRO A 279 8.74 8.59 -3.03
CA PRO A 279 9.24 9.21 -1.82
C PRO A 279 10.23 8.26 -1.12
N GLU A 280 11.53 8.47 -1.39
CA GLU A 280 12.61 7.61 -0.86
C GLU A 280 12.84 7.82 0.63
N HIS A 281 12.61 9.03 1.12
CA HIS A 281 12.81 9.42 2.52
C HIS A 281 11.62 10.21 3.05
N GLY A 282 11.44 10.18 4.37
CA GLY A 282 10.61 11.14 5.07
C GLY A 282 11.19 12.57 5.02
N LEU A 283 10.46 13.50 5.61
CA LEU A 283 10.86 14.90 5.73
C LEU A 283 11.20 15.25 7.19
N LYS A 284 12.16 16.14 7.38
CA LYS A 284 12.54 16.68 8.70
C LYS A 284 12.13 18.14 8.86
N ASN A 285 11.92 18.54 10.11
CA ASN A 285 11.53 19.89 10.54
C ASN A 285 10.15 20.35 10.04
N VAL A 286 9.33 19.42 9.55
CA VAL A 286 8.01 19.69 9.02
C VAL A 286 7.04 18.56 9.37
N HIS A 287 5.75 18.85 9.26
CA HIS A 287 4.67 17.90 9.38
C HIS A 287 3.77 17.94 8.14
N TRP A 288 3.17 16.80 7.83
CA TRP A 288 2.13 16.66 6.83
C TRP A 288 0.90 17.50 7.19
N GLY A 289 0.37 18.23 6.21
CA GLY A 289 -0.79 19.10 6.36
C GLY A 289 -1.74 19.07 5.15
N GLN A 290 -2.91 19.68 5.36
CA GLN A 290 -3.95 19.87 4.36
C GLN A 290 -4.19 21.36 4.07
N TRP A 291 -4.12 21.75 2.81
CA TRP A 291 -4.36 23.10 2.34
C TRP A 291 -5.87 23.37 2.28
N ASN A 292 -6.33 24.40 2.99
CA ASN A 292 -7.74 24.81 3.01
C ASN A 292 -8.08 25.94 2.02
N GLY A 293 -7.12 26.35 1.18
CA GLY A 293 -7.26 27.48 0.24
C GLY A 293 -6.66 28.79 0.75
N ARG A 294 -6.21 28.85 2.01
CA ARG A 294 -5.56 30.03 2.60
C ARG A 294 -4.30 29.69 3.39
N SER A 295 -4.31 28.58 4.14
CA SER A 295 -3.14 28.15 4.92
C SER A 295 -3.08 26.63 5.05
N CYS A 296 -1.90 26.13 5.41
CA CYS A 296 -1.71 24.72 5.72
C CYS A 296 -2.27 24.40 7.10
N GLN A 297 -3.11 23.37 7.19
CA GLN A 297 -3.79 22.94 8.40
C GLN A 297 -3.35 21.54 8.81
N LYS A 298 -3.46 21.24 10.11
CA LYS A 298 -3.27 19.89 10.62
C LYS A 298 -4.25 18.91 9.95
N MET A 299 -3.76 17.70 9.64
CA MET A 299 -4.57 16.65 9.01
C MET A 299 -5.48 15.94 10.02
N ALA A 300 -6.57 15.35 9.50
CA ALA A 300 -7.45 14.49 10.29
C ALA A 300 -6.70 13.21 10.69
N VAL A 301 -6.44 13.05 11.99
CA VAL A 301 -5.72 11.89 12.53
C VAL A 301 -6.58 10.63 12.35
N ARG A 302 -6.03 9.61 11.70
CA ARG A 302 -6.69 8.30 11.59
C ARG A 302 -6.33 7.37 12.74
N LYS A 303 -5.08 7.40 13.16
CA LYS A 303 -4.56 6.60 14.28
C LYS A 303 -3.50 7.39 15.04
N ARG A 304 -3.50 7.28 16.36
CA ARG A 304 -2.46 7.85 17.23
C ARG A 304 -1.93 6.77 18.15
N ILE A 305 -0.62 6.66 18.27
CA ILE A 305 0.05 5.71 19.17
C ILE A 305 1.20 6.39 19.92
N SER A 306 1.48 5.91 21.12
CA SER A 306 2.69 6.28 21.85
C SER A 306 3.89 5.54 21.25
N VAL A 307 5.02 6.23 21.09
CA VAL A 307 6.26 5.63 20.57
C VAL A 307 7.45 6.15 21.37
N GLY A 308 8.50 5.33 21.48
CA GLY A 308 9.76 5.70 22.11
C GLY A 308 10.71 6.51 21.21
N SER A 309 10.54 6.44 19.89
CA SER A 309 11.44 7.11 18.93
C SER A 309 10.76 7.45 17.59
N ALA A 310 11.42 8.31 16.80
CA ALA A 310 10.98 8.63 15.44
C ALA A 310 11.06 7.40 14.51
N THR A 311 12.10 6.57 14.65
CA THR A 311 12.24 5.30 13.93
C THR A 311 11.06 4.37 14.20
N GLU A 312 10.63 4.26 15.46
CA GLU A 312 9.47 3.45 15.83
C GLU A 312 8.18 3.98 15.20
N CYS A 313 8.00 5.30 15.11
CA CYS A 313 6.87 5.88 14.37
C CYS A 313 6.89 5.49 12.87
N ALA A 314 8.06 5.47 12.22
CA ALA A 314 8.18 5.07 10.83
C ALA A 314 7.90 3.57 10.61
N ILE A 315 8.36 2.71 11.53
CA ILE A 315 8.09 1.27 11.51
C ILE A 315 6.60 1.00 11.73
N GLU A 316 6.00 1.65 12.72
CA GLU A 316 4.58 1.51 13.00
C GLU A 316 3.70 2.06 11.87
N LEU A 317 4.12 3.13 11.20
CA LEU A 317 3.45 3.60 9.99
C LEU A 317 3.42 2.50 8.93
N PHE A 318 4.55 1.82 8.69
CA PHE A 318 4.61 0.72 7.72
C PHE A 318 3.71 -0.47 8.13
N ASN A 319 3.71 -0.86 9.41
CA ASN A 319 2.87 -1.95 9.93
C ASN A 319 1.37 -1.68 9.78
N ASN A 320 0.97 -0.40 9.71
CA ASN A 320 -0.42 0.01 9.50
C ASN A 320 -0.73 0.41 8.05
N SER A 321 0.22 0.23 7.14
CA SER A 321 0.09 0.66 5.74
C SER A 321 -0.79 -0.27 4.91
N PRO A 322 -1.27 0.17 3.72
CA PRO A 322 -2.18 -0.62 2.90
C PRO A 322 -1.62 -2.01 2.58
N SER A 323 -2.47 -3.02 2.71
CA SER A 323 -2.15 -4.42 2.42
C SER A 323 -3.14 -4.96 1.40
N ASP A 324 -2.62 -5.53 0.31
CA ASP A 324 -3.45 -6.25 -0.66
C ASP A 324 -3.73 -7.70 -0.19
N ASN A 325 -3.25 -8.12 0.98
CA ASN A 325 -3.53 -9.46 1.49
C ASN A 325 -5.02 -9.60 1.89
N PRO A 326 -5.72 -10.69 1.55
CA PRO A 326 -7.11 -10.90 1.98
C PRO A 326 -7.17 -11.01 3.51
N THR A 327 -8.21 -10.44 4.12
CA THR A 327 -8.43 -10.50 5.57
C THR A 327 -9.02 -11.84 6.03
N GLN A 328 -9.66 -12.58 5.11
CA GLN A 328 -10.17 -13.92 5.34
C GLN A 328 -9.87 -14.79 4.12
N TYR A 329 -9.38 -15.99 4.38
CA TYR A 329 -9.17 -17.02 3.38
C TYR A 329 -10.30 -18.04 3.51
N VAL A 330 -11.32 -17.96 2.65
CA VAL A 330 -12.49 -18.86 2.70
C VAL A 330 -12.46 -19.88 1.56
N GLY A 331 -12.01 -21.09 1.88
CA GLY A 331 -12.16 -22.29 1.04
C GLY A 331 -10.90 -22.76 0.31
N ASP A 332 -11.08 -23.84 -0.44
CA ASP A 332 -10.08 -24.55 -1.24
C ASP A 332 -9.73 -23.77 -2.53
N GLU A 333 -9.17 -22.57 -2.37
CA GLU A 333 -8.78 -21.64 -3.44
C GLU A 333 -7.53 -22.10 -4.21
N GLY A 334 -7.41 -23.40 -4.49
CA GLY A 334 -6.22 -24.02 -5.06
C GLY A 334 -5.11 -24.28 -4.05
N ARG A 335 -5.44 -24.28 -2.75
CA ARG A 335 -4.54 -24.63 -1.63
C ARG A 335 -4.82 -26.01 -1.05
N GLY A 336 -5.75 -26.78 -1.62
CA GLY A 336 -5.98 -28.17 -1.28
C GLY A 336 -4.66 -28.92 -1.32
N TRP A 337 -4.27 -29.49 -0.17
CA TRP A 337 -3.03 -30.22 0.03
C TRP A 337 -2.88 -31.40 -0.94
N ASP A 338 -4.02 -31.92 -1.42
CA ASP A 338 -4.15 -32.95 -2.45
C ASP A 338 -3.73 -32.49 -3.86
N LYS A 339 -3.64 -31.17 -4.12
CA LYS A 339 -3.21 -30.60 -5.41
C LYS A 339 -1.85 -29.92 -5.38
N ILE A 340 -1.23 -29.80 -4.20
CA ILE A 340 0.13 -29.28 -4.03
C ILE A 340 1.16 -30.14 -4.76
N LEU A 341 0.91 -31.45 -4.83
CA LEU A 341 1.73 -32.40 -5.57
C LEU A 341 1.45 -32.41 -7.09
N ASP A 342 0.25 -31.98 -7.51
CA ASP A 342 -0.18 -31.97 -8.93
C ASP A 342 0.10 -30.64 -9.66
N ASP A 343 0.19 -29.50 -8.94
CA ASP A 343 0.48 -28.18 -9.51
C ASP A 343 1.31 -27.29 -8.58
N VAL A 344 2.62 -27.55 -8.62
CA VAL A 344 3.69 -26.89 -7.85
C VAL A 344 3.71 -25.36 -8.02
N VAL A 345 3.21 -24.83 -9.14
CA VAL A 345 3.13 -23.37 -9.41
C VAL A 345 2.01 -22.71 -8.59
N GLY A 346 0.99 -23.48 -8.18
CA GLY A 346 -0.16 -23.05 -7.38
C GLY A 346 0.16 -22.60 -5.94
N VAL A 347 1.28 -23.05 -5.36
CA VAL A 347 1.55 -22.92 -3.91
C VAL A 347 2.49 -21.76 -3.59
N LEU A 348 3.33 -21.36 -4.54
CA LEU A 348 4.38 -20.37 -4.35
C LEU A 348 4.00 -18.96 -4.79
N ILE A 349 3.04 -18.93 -5.70
CA ILE A 349 2.49 -17.72 -6.25
C ILE A 349 1.10 -17.58 -5.64
N PRO A 350 0.78 -16.47 -4.95
CA PRO A 350 -0.53 -16.33 -4.34
C PRO A 350 -1.60 -16.50 -5.41
N ALA A 351 -2.40 -17.58 -5.30
CA ALA A 351 -3.51 -17.81 -6.20
C ALA A 351 -4.50 -16.63 -6.10
N GLY A 352 -5.11 -16.25 -7.22
CA GLY A 352 -6.22 -15.32 -7.17
C GLY A 352 -7.39 -15.97 -6.42
N SER A 353 -7.83 -15.39 -5.30
CA SER A 353 -9.12 -15.74 -4.68
C SER A 353 -10.28 -15.55 -5.68
N THR A 354 -11.19 -16.51 -5.77
CA THR A 354 -12.29 -16.42 -6.74
C THR A 354 -13.46 -15.56 -6.24
N LYS A 355 -13.35 -14.94 -5.06
CA LYS A 355 -14.43 -14.18 -4.40
C LYS A 355 -14.10 -12.70 -4.22
N LYS A 356 -15.15 -11.92 -3.91
CA LYS A 356 -15.19 -10.46 -3.75
C LYS A 356 -14.29 -9.89 -2.63
N ASP A 357 -13.55 -10.73 -1.91
CA ASP A 357 -12.79 -10.37 -0.70
C ASP A 357 -11.28 -10.16 -0.97
N GLN A 358 -10.90 -9.93 -2.24
CA GLN A 358 -9.55 -9.48 -2.58
C GLN A 358 -9.43 -7.95 -2.50
N PRO A 359 -8.71 -7.39 -1.51
CA PRO A 359 -8.43 -5.97 -1.51
C PRO A 359 -7.35 -5.66 -2.56
N HIS A 360 -7.72 -4.87 -3.56
CA HIS A 360 -6.75 -4.09 -4.34
C HIS A 360 -6.75 -2.68 -3.77
N THR A 361 -5.84 -2.42 -2.85
CA THR A 361 -5.80 -1.14 -2.13
C THR A 361 -5.48 0.03 -3.06
N ARG A 362 -4.74 -0.23 -4.15
CA ARG A 362 -4.21 0.80 -5.06
C ARG A 362 -3.43 1.88 -4.32
N GLY A 363 -2.79 1.52 -3.21
CA GLY A 363 -2.06 2.43 -2.34
C GLY A 363 -2.93 3.30 -1.44
N VAL A 364 -4.25 3.09 -1.39
CA VAL A 364 -5.18 3.83 -0.52
C VAL A 364 -5.16 3.26 0.90
N GLY A 365 -4.94 4.14 1.88
CA GLY A 365 -4.95 3.82 3.31
C GLY A 365 -3.90 4.64 4.06
N ILE A 366 -3.51 4.17 5.25
CA ILE A 366 -2.59 4.89 6.13
C ILE A 366 -1.18 4.87 5.55
N ASN A 367 -0.73 5.97 4.94
CA ASN A 367 0.60 6.03 4.31
C ASN A 367 1.48 7.16 4.83
N TRP A 368 0.95 8.03 5.69
CA TRP A 368 1.67 9.20 6.18
C TRP A 368 1.61 9.25 7.70
N ALA A 369 2.68 9.68 8.34
CA ALA A 369 2.70 9.94 9.76
C ALA A 369 3.50 11.17 10.13
N ASN A 370 3.09 11.85 11.19
CA ASN A 370 3.85 12.91 11.86
C ASN A 370 4.32 12.38 13.21
N PHE A 371 5.62 12.47 13.44
CA PHE A 371 6.23 12.19 14.73
C PHE A 371 6.23 13.46 15.57
N TYR A 372 5.70 13.36 16.79
CA TYR A 372 5.67 14.44 17.77
C TYR A 372 6.55 14.09 18.96
N LYS A 373 7.49 14.99 19.26
CA LYS A 373 8.35 14.91 20.45
C LYS A 373 7.84 15.90 21.49
N LYS A 374 7.32 15.40 22.62
CA LYS A 374 6.94 16.24 23.77
C LYS A 374 7.73 15.79 25.02
N PRO A 375 7.93 16.69 26.01
CA PRO A 375 8.57 16.32 27.28
C PRO A 375 7.86 15.17 28.02
N SER A 376 6.54 15.06 27.85
CA SER A 376 5.70 14.03 28.48
C SER A 376 5.73 12.67 27.78
N GLY A 377 6.43 12.56 26.65
CA GLY A 377 6.46 11.37 25.81
C GLY A 377 6.32 11.71 24.33
N SER A 378 6.79 10.82 23.47
CA SER A 378 6.65 10.98 22.02
C SER A 378 5.46 10.17 21.49
N TYR A 379 4.83 10.64 20.43
CA TYR A 379 3.72 9.94 19.79
C TYR A 379 3.76 10.07 18.28
N CYS A 380 3.11 9.13 17.61
CA CYS A 380 3.00 9.05 16.16
C CYS A 380 1.53 9.26 15.79
N GLU A 381 1.24 10.29 14.99
CA GLU A 381 -0.07 10.46 14.36
C GLU A 381 0.00 9.98 12.93
N MET A 382 -0.92 9.11 12.54
CA MET A 382 -0.97 8.51 11.21
C MET A 382 -2.23 8.96 10.46
N TYR A 383 -2.10 9.09 9.15
CA TYR A 383 -3.09 9.69 8.26
C TYR A 383 -3.33 8.80 7.04
N ASP A 384 -4.58 8.73 6.61
CA ASP A 384 -5.05 8.08 5.38
C ASP A 384 -5.42 9.07 4.26
N GLY A 385 -5.54 10.35 4.59
CA GLY A 385 -5.66 11.44 3.62
C GLY A 385 -4.32 11.79 2.98
N VAL A 386 -4.33 12.14 1.69
CA VAL A 386 -3.13 12.54 0.94
C VAL A 386 -2.71 13.97 1.39
N PRO A 387 -1.50 14.17 1.93
CA PRO A 387 -1.02 15.48 2.30
C PRO A 387 -0.77 16.33 1.05
N ASN A 388 -1.09 17.61 1.13
CA ASN A 388 -0.86 18.54 0.03
C ASN A 388 -0.23 19.87 0.46
N CYS A 389 0.14 20.01 1.73
CA CYS A 389 1.00 21.08 2.21
C CYS A 389 1.83 20.63 3.43
N LEU A 390 2.74 21.48 3.88
CA LEU A 390 3.58 21.23 5.05
C LEU A 390 3.41 22.33 6.09
N THR A 391 3.39 21.94 7.36
CA THR A 391 3.50 22.86 8.51
C THR A 391 4.90 22.77 9.10
N SER A 392 5.41 23.89 9.63
CA SER A 392 6.68 23.91 10.33
C SER A 392 6.60 23.07 11.61
N ALA A 393 7.55 22.17 11.82
CA ALA A 393 7.65 21.34 13.01
C ALA A 393 9.12 21.07 13.35
N PRO A 394 9.82 22.04 13.97
CA PRO A 394 11.26 21.94 14.19
C PRO A 394 11.63 20.72 15.04
N GLU A 395 12.74 20.06 14.70
CA GLU A 395 13.26 18.83 15.34
C GLU A 395 12.31 17.62 15.30
N GLN A 396 11.29 17.66 14.44
CA GLN A 396 10.31 16.61 14.25
C GLN A 396 10.30 16.10 12.82
N TYR A 397 9.58 15.01 12.57
CA TYR A 397 9.64 14.26 11.32
C TYR A 397 8.26 13.96 10.74
N ALA A 398 8.19 13.94 9.42
CA ALA A 398 7.04 13.50 8.64
C ALA A 398 7.43 12.28 7.80
N PHE A 399 6.89 11.11 8.14
CA PHE A 399 7.22 9.84 7.50
C PHE A 399 6.19 9.46 6.44
N VAL A 400 6.64 8.65 5.47
CA VAL A 400 5.80 8.02 4.46
C VAL A 400 6.06 6.51 4.45
N SER A 401 5.03 5.69 4.24
CA SER A 401 5.09 4.23 4.37
C SER A 401 6.10 3.55 3.43
N LEU A 402 6.38 4.13 2.27
CA LEU A 402 7.37 3.63 1.30
C LEU A 402 8.81 4.05 1.64
N GLY A 403 9.00 5.17 2.33
CA GLY A 403 10.31 5.79 2.52
C GLY A 403 11.14 5.14 3.61
N ASP A 404 12.43 5.46 3.63
CA ASP A 404 13.40 4.98 4.60
C ASP A 404 12.92 5.22 6.05
N PRO A 405 12.89 4.18 6.92
CA PRO A 405 12.48 4.33 8.31
C PRO A 405 13.50 5.10 9.18
N ASN A 406 14.71 5.38 8.70
CA ASN A 406 15.73 6.09 9.45
C ASN A 406 15.50 7.62 9.43
N PRO A 407 15.23 8.27 10.58
CA PRO A 407 15.09 9.73 10.65
C PRO A 407 16.34 10.51 10.23
N ASP A 408 17.53 9.93 10.37
CA ASP A 408 18.79 10.61 10.00
C ASP A 408 18.91 10.83 8.48
N ASN A 409 18.24 9.97 7.70
CA ASN A 409 18.16 10.08 6.24
C ASN A 409 17.02 11.00 5.79
N ALA A 410 16.20 11.52 6.71
CA ALA A 410 15.10 12.42 6.37
C ALA A 410 15.64 13.74 5.79
N GLN A 411 14.95 14.23 4.76
CA GLN A 411 15.39 15.38 3.99
C GLN A 411 14.58 16.63 4.34
N LEU A 412 15.15 17.81 4.09
CA LEU A 412 14.30 19.00 4.04
C LEU A 412 13.37 18.88 2.83
N PRO A 413 12.17 19.46 2.88
CA PRO A 413 11.30 19.47 1.71
C PRO A 413 12.00 20.14 0.52
N PRO A 414 11.73 19.71 -0.72
CA PRO A 414 12.36 20.32 -1.89
C PRO A 414 12.08 21.83 -1.95
N CYS A 415 13.13 22.62 -2.09
CA CYS A 415 13.01 24.06 -2.36
C CYS A 415 12.97 24.29 -3.87
N SER A 416 11.99 25.07 -4.33
CA SER A 416 11.81 25.44 -5.73
C SER A 416 11.22 26.84 -5.82
N SER A 417 11.07 27.36 -7.05
CA SER A 417 10.41 28.65 -7.29
C SER A 417 8.98 28.73 -6.73
N ALA A 418 8.29 27.59 -6.55
CA ALA A 418 6.95 27.55 -5.96
C ALA A 418 6.97 27.76 -4.43
N THR A 419 8.10 27.48 -3.78
CA THR A 419 8.30 27.61 -2.33
C THR A 419 9.25 28.76 -1.99
N GLU A 420 9.50 29.66 -2.94
CA GLU A 420 10.38 30.81 -2.75
C GLU A 420 9.91 31.65 -1.56
N GLY A 421 10.84 31.99 -0.66
CA GLY A 421 10.55 32.71 0.57
C GLY A 421 9.96 31.89 1.71
N VAL A 422 9.67 30.58 1.50
CA VAL A 422 9.29 29.68 2.59
C VAL A 422 10.43 29.56 3.60
N VAL A 423 10.07 29.56 4.88
CA VAL A 423 10.97 29.49 6.01
C VAL A 423 10.72 28.22 6.81
N ILE A 424 11.79 27.53 7.20
CA ILE A 424 11.77 26.38 8.12
C ILE A 424 12.72 26.69 9.28
N PRO A 425 12.20 27.03 10.47
CA PRO A 425 13.00 27.27 11.66
C PRO A 425 13.56 25.95 12.22
N SER A 426 14.72 26.02 12.89
CA SER A 426 15.36 24.86 13.54
C SER A 426 15.05 24.77 15.04
N HIS A 427 15.10 25.89 15.75
CA HIS A 427 14.69 26.00 17.16
C HIS A 427 14.18 27.40 17.43
N CYS A 428 12.90 27.54 17.78
CA CYS A 428 12.32 28.84 18.10
C CYS A 428 12.79 29.34 19.46
N SER A 429 13.44 30.51 19.49
CA SER A 429 13.65 31.25 20.74
C SER A 429 12.59 32.34 20.84
N CYS A 430 11.70 32.19 21.82
CA CYS A 430 10.52 33.01 22.00
C CYS A 430 10.69 33.85 23.26
N PRO A 431 10.68 35.19 23.16
CA PRO A 431 10.57 36.06 24.33
C PRO A 431 9.28 35.77 25.11
N GLU A 432 9.32 35.93 26.43
CA GLU A 432 8.19 35.65 27.31
C GLU A 432 6.98 36.53 26.95
N GLY A 433 5.85 35.90 26.59
CA GLY A 433 4.62 36.60 26.20
C GLY A 433 4.49 36.96 24.72
N GLU A 434 5.49 36.68 23.87
CA GLU A 434 5.39 36.92 22.42
C GLU A 434 4.93 35.69 21.64
N THR A 435 4.12 35.92 20.60
CA THR A 435 3.64 34.87 19.68
C THR A 435 4.58 34.62 18.51
N SER A 436 5.63 35.44 18.39
CA SER A 436 6.69 35.34 17.39
C SER A 436 8.06 35.41 18.05
N GLY A 437 9.05 34.75 17.46
CA GLY A 437 10.42 34.73 17.94
C GLY A 437 11.42 34.70 16.78
N SER A 438 12.70 34.61 17.15
CA SER A 438 13.81 34.43 16.21
C SER A 438 14.36 33.02 16.33
N SER A 439 14.75 32.45 15.20
CA SER A 439 15.33 31.11 15.10
C SER A 439 16.48 31.12 14.09
N SER A 440 17.50 30.30 14.32
CA SER A 440 18.31 29.82 13.20
C SER A 440 17.43 28.91 12.35
N GLY A 441 17.53 28.99 11.03
CA GLY A 441 16.75 28.12 10.17
C GLY A 441 17.19 28.25 8.73
N VAL A 442 16.36 27.71 7.84
CA VAL A 442 16.58 27.80 6.42
C VAL A 442 15.45 28.59 5.77
N LYS A 443 15.81 29.39 4.78
CA LYS A 443 14.87 30.08 3.89
C LYS A 443 15.12 29.61 2.47
N CYS A 444 14.04 29.34 1.74
CA CYS A 444 14.13 28.95 0.33
C CYS A 444 14.39 30.21 -0.49
N GLU A 445 15.60 30.31 -1.03
CA GLU A 445 16.03 31.42 -1.91
C GLU A 445 16.66 30.85 -3.19
N ASP A 446 16.17 31.30 -4.34
CA ASP A 446 16.61 30.85 -5.67
C ASP A 446 16.60 29.32 -5.84
N GLY A 447 15.58 28.66 -5.28
CA GLY A 447 15.46 27.20 -5.32
C GLY A 447 16.50 26.43 -4.47
N LYS A 448 17.17 27.11 -3.54
CA LYS A 448 18.08 26.49 -2.57
C LYS A 448 17.73 26.90 -1.14
N TRP A 449 18.02 26.02 -0.18
CA TRP A 449 17.92 26.36 1.23
C TRP A 449 19.14 27.18 1.64
N VAL A 450 18.91 28.42 2.06
CA VAL A 450 19.93 29.33 2.59
C VAL A 450 19.76 29.40 4.11
N GLU A 451 20.84 29.10 4.84
CA GLU A 451 20.85 29.20 6.30
C GLU A 451 20.87 30.66 6.74
N GLY A 452 20.12 30.97 7.80
CA GLY A 452 20.09 32.32 8.35
C GLY A 452 19.21 32.46 9.58
N HIS A 453 19.08 33.71 10.05
CA HIS A 453 18.09 34.07 11.04
C HIS A 453 16.72 34.23 10.39
N VAL A 454 15.77 33.46 10.90
CA VAL A 454 14.41 33.42 10.39
C VAL A 454 13.41 33.67 11.51
N SER A 455 12.31 34.35 11.18
CA SER A 455 11.18 34.52 12.10
C SER A 455 10.47 33.19 12.29
N CYS A 456 10.00 32.92 13.50
CA CYS A 456 9.17 31.77 13.76
C CYS A 456 8.03 32.07 14.71
N THR A 457 6.99 31.22 14.70
CA THR A 457 5.80 31.36 15.54
C THR A 457 5.89 30.45 16.75
N CYS A 458 5.57 31.02 17.91
CA CYS A 458 5.75 30.41 19.23
C CYS A 458 4.49 29.80 19.81
N SER A 459 3.41 29.70 19.02
CA SER A 459 2.17 29.09 19.49
C SER A 459 2.43 27.63 19.86
N LEU A 460 2.35 27.34 21.16
CA LEU A 460 2.09 26.01 21.66
C LEU A 460 0.72 25.62 21.09
N ASP A 461 0.67 24.62 20.22
CA ASP A 461 -0.60 24.01 19.80
C ASP A 461 -1.26 23.42 21.06
N GLU A 462 -2.10 24.22 21.73
CA GLU A 462 -3.11 23.71 22.63
C GLU A 462 -4.10 22.89 21.79
N ASP A 463 -3.99 21.56 21.90
CA ASP A 463 -4.92 20.55 21.39
C ASP A 463 -6.35 20.77 21.94
N THR A 464 -7.12 21.78 21.50
CA THR A 464 -8.53 21.94 21.98
C THR A 464 -9.55 22.54 21.02
N SER A 465 -9.33 22.57 19.69
CA SER A 465 -10.45 22.85 18.78
C SER A 465 -10.64 21.73 17.77
N VAL A 466 -11.65 20.90 18.02
CA VAL A 466 -12.21 19.95 17.04
C VAL A 466 -12.65 20.76 15.82
N ASN A 467 -11.90 20.63 14.73
CA ASN A 467 -12.21 21.32 13.49
C ASN A 467 -13.44 20.64 12.86
N ILE A 468 -14.54 21.37 12.71
CA ILE A 468 -15.80 20.88 12.14
C ILE A 468 -15.61 20.36 10.69
N TRP A 469 -14.51 20.73 10.02
CA TRP A 469 -14.12 20.19 8.70
C TRP A 469 -13.51 18.78 8.74
N LEU A 470 -13.18 18.20 9.90
CA LEU A 470 -12.74 16.80 10.02
C LEU A 470 -13.81 15.79 9.56
N ILE A 471 -15.08 16.20 9.51
CA ILE A 471 -16.21 15.33 9.16
C ILE A 471 -16.52 15.34 7.65
N ALA A 472 -16.03 16.34 6.90
CA ALA A 472 -16.37 16.56 5.49
C ALA A 472 -15.26 16.20 4.48
N GLY A 473 -14.04 15.93 4.96
CA GLY A 473 -12.87 15.58 4.13
C GLY A 473 -13.05 14.41 3.14
N PRO A 474 -13.78 13.32 3.49
CA PRO A 474 -13.99 12.21 2.56
C PRO A 474 -14.81 12.60 1.32
N CYS A 475 -15.64 13.66 1.41
CA CYS A 475 -16.57 14.04 0.34
C CYS A 475 -15.91 14.89 -0.75
N ILE A 476 -14.84 15.63 -0.43
CA ILE A 476 -14.19 16.55 -1.40
C ILE A 476 -13.09 15.82 -2.19
N ALA A 477 -12.35 14.91 -1.56
CA ALA A 477 -11.40 14.04 -2.26
C ALA A 477 -12.12 13.15 -3.29
N ALA A 478 -13.31 12.65 -2.97
CA ALA A 478 -14.16 11.94 -3.93
C ALA A 478 -14.60 12.83 -5.11
N GLY A 479 -14.93 14.11 -4.87
CA GLY A 479 -15.39 15.03 -5.92
C GLY A 479 -14.34 15.40 -6.97
N VAL A 480 -13.08 15.53 -6.57
CA VAL A 480 -11.97 15.88 -7.49
C VAL A 480 -11.44 14.64 -8.21
N LEU A 481 -11.41 13.47 -7.55
CA LEU A 481 -11.06 12.19 -8.17
C LEU A 481 -12.11 11.73 -9.19
N LEU A 482 -13.39 12.06 -8.98
CA LEU A 482 -14.46 11.75 -9.93
C LEU A 482 -14.33 12.56 -11.23
N LEU A 483 -13.79 13.79 -11.21
CA LEU A 483 -13.62 14.61 -12.43
C LEU A 483 -12.43 14.18 -13.29
N GLY A 484 -11.29 13.84 -12.67
CA GLY A 484 -10.15 13.24 -13.39
C GLY A 484 -10.46 11.83 -13.89
N GLY A 485 -11.17 11.04 -13.07
CA GLY A 485 -11.67 9.72 -13.42
C GLY A 485 -12.72 9.73 -14.53
N LEU A 486 -13.60 10.74 -14.61
CA LEU A 486 -14.63 10.84 -15.66
C LEU A 486 -14.04 11.04 -17.06
N ILE A 487 -12.94 11.79 -17.18
CA ILE A 487 -12.25 12.02 -18.46
C ILE A 487 -11.59 10.72 -18.94
N TYR A 488 -11.00 9.95 -18.02
CA TYR A 488 -10.42 8.64 -18.32
C TYR A 488 -11.48 7.54 -18.54
N TRP A 489 -12.60 7.58 -17.80
CA TRP A 489 -13.71 6.62 -17.85
C TRP A 489 -14.58 6.80 -19.10
N MET A 490 -14.77 8.03 -19.59
CA MET A 490 -15.42 8.27 -20.88
C MET A 490 -14.63 7.67 -22.06
N ALA A 491 -13.32 7.46 -21.91
CA ALA A 491 -12.50 6.77 -22.90
C ALA A 491 -12.65 5.23 -22.88
N GLN A 492 -13.26 4.63 -21.86
CA GLN A 492 -13.37 3.16 -21.70
C GLN A 492 -14.81 2.64 -21.59
N ARG A 493 -15.79 3.37 -22.11
CA ARG A 493 -17.23 3.18 -21.84
C ARG A 493 -17.90 1.98 -22.53
N ASN A 494 -17.35 0.78 -22.40
CA ASN A 494 -18.06 -0.48 -22.66
C ASN A 494 -17.80 -1.50 -21.53
N LYS A 495 -18.39 -1.25 -20.36
CA LYS A 495 -18.92 -2.24 -19.39
C LYS A 495 -19.44 -1.50 -18.14
N ARG A 496 -20.64 -1.85 -17.69
CA ARG A 496 -21.29 -1.27 -16.49
C ARG A 496 -20.95 -2.15 -15.27
N GLU A 497 -20.51 -1.53 -14.18
CA GLU A 497 -20.42 -2.15 -12.85
C GLU A 497 -21.38 -1.47 -11.86
N PRO A 498 -21.88 -2.19 -10.83
CA PRO A 498 -22.92 -1.72 -9.91
C PRO A 498 -22.35 -0.98 -8.69
N ALA A 499 -23.25 -0.30 -7.95
CA ALA A 499 -22.96 0.66 -6.91
C ALA A 499 -22.37 0.07 -5.60
N VAL A 500 -21.46 0.82 -4.98
CA VAL A 500 -20.77 0.53 -3.70
C VAL A 500 -21.48 1.25 -2.55
N GLU A 501 -21.69 0.55 -1.44
CA GLU A 501 -22.29 1.08 -0.20
C GLU A 501 -21.25 1.82 0.67
N LYS A 502 -21.70 2.81 1.46
CA LYS A 502 -20.84 3.78 2.17
C LYS A 502 -20.13 3.16 3.40
N PRO A 503 -18.87 3.55 3.70
CA PRO A 503 -18.15 3.04 4.87
C PRO A 503 -18.65 3.68 6.19
N GLN A 504 -18.81 2.85 7.22
CA GLN A 504 -19.05 3.29 8.60
C GLN A 504 -17.72 3.57 9.32
N ILE A 505 -17.69 4.67 10.08
CA ILE A 505 -16.59 5.05 10.97
C ILE A 505 -16.78 4.27 12.28
N VAL A 506 -15.81 3.43 12.66
CA VAL A 506 -15.77 2.79 13.98
C VAL A 506 -14.85 3.60 14.88
N ASP A 507 -15.41 4.07 15.98
CA ASP A 507 -14.72 4.79 17.05
C ASP A 507 -14.45 3.79 18.18
N GLU A 508 -13.24 3.23 18.25
CA GLU A 508 -12.86 2.27 19.30
C GLU A 508 -12.17 2.99 20.45
N THR A 509 -12.97 3.64 21.31
CA THR A 509 -12.58 3.88 22.70
C THR A 509 -13.50 3.06 23.60
N ARG A 510 -12.91 2.10 24.32
CA ARG A 510 -13.54 1.07 25.18
C ARG A 510 -14.27 -0.07 24.44
N GLU A 511 -13.51 -1.08 24.04
CA GLU A 511 -13.70 -2.52 24.38
C GLU A 511 -12.87 -3.40 23.44
N HIS A 512 -11.56 -3.47 23.68
CA HIS A 512 -10.76 -4.66 23.34
C HIS A 512 -9.88 -4.99 24.54
N ALA A 513 -10.54 -5.27 25.67
CA ALA A 513 -9.95 -6.20 26.62
C ALA A 513 -9.92 -7.56 25.93
N VAL A 514 -8.72 -8.05 25.67
CA VAL A 514 -8.42 -9.42 25.27
C VAL A 514 -9.38 -10.37 25.99
N ARG A 515 -10.41 -10.87 25.30
CA ARG A 515 -11.16 -12.02 25.77
C ARG A 515 -10.20 -13.20 25.64
N THR A 516 -9.57 -13.55 26.74
CA THR A 516 -8.90 -14.82 26.95
C THR A 516 -9.91 -15.92 26.60
N ARG A 517 -9.85 -16.47 25.38
CA ARG A 517 -10.62 -17.66 25.02
C ARG A 517 -9.97 -18.87 25.68
N GLN A 518 -10.23 -19.03 26.97
CA GLN A 518 -10.20 -20.34 27.60
C GLN A 518 -11.53 -21.01 27.25
N ASN A 519 -11.51 -21.92 26.30
CA ASN A 519 -12.29 -23.15 26.34
C ASN A 519 -11.74 -24.12 25.30
N GLN A 520 -11.15 -25.21 25.80
CA GLN A 520 -10.47 -26.24 25.02
C GLN A 520 -11.44 -27.04 24.13
N ALA A 521 -12.76 -26.92 24.34
CA ALA A 521 -13.80 -27.61 23.57
C ALA A 521 -14.13 -26.94 22.23
N ASP A 522 -14.04 -25.61 22.10
CA ASP A 522 -14.27 -24.92 20.82
C ASP A 522 -13.10 -25.12 19.83
N LEU A 523 -11.89 -25.38 20.34
CA LEU A 523 -10.72 -25.72 19.51
C LEU A 523 -10.76 -27.16 18.99
N LEU A 524 -11.56 -28.04 19.62
CA LEU A 524 -11.68 -29.45 19.23
C LEU A 524 -12.80 -29.68 18.20
N GLN A 525 -13.77 -28.78 18.10
CA GLN A 525 -14.92 -28.96 17.22
C GLN A 525 -14.72 -28.42 15.78
N GLU A 526 -13.63 -27.67 15.54
CA GLU A 526 -13.11 -27.36 14.18
C GLU A 526 -11.91 -28.26 13.79
N ALA A 527 -11.48 -29.14 14.70
CA ALA A 527 -10.45 -30.14 14.47
C ALA A 527 -11.09 -31.53 14.39
N GLU A 528 -12.02 -31.75 13.45
CA GLU A 528 -12.34 -33.13 13.05
C GLU A 528 -11.13 -33.70 12.27
N PRO A 529 -10.50 -34.79 12.74
CA PRO A 529 -9.26 -35.34 12.15
C PRO A 529 -9.43 -36.01 10.78
N SER A 530 -10.53 -35.74 10.07
CA SER A 530 -10.92 -36.42 8.83
C SER A 530 -11.13 -35.48 7.64
N PHE A 531 -11.00 -34.16 7.83
CA PHE A 531 -11.01 -33.17 6.73
C PHE A 531 -9.61 -32.89 6.17
N TRP A 532 -8.55 -33.20 6.94
CA TRP A 532 -7.15 -32.98 6.61
C TRP A 532 -6.39 -34.30 6.56
N GLY A 533 -6.78 -35.18 5.64
CA GLY A 533 -6.01 -36.39 5.35
C GLY A 533 -4.65 -36.01 4.76
N GLU A 534 -3.66 -35.73 5.61
CA GLU A 534 -2.26 -35.87 5.25
C GLU A 534 -2.03 -37.37 4.98
N ALA A 535 -1.94 -37.73 3.71
CA ALA A 535 -1.48 -39.07 3.34
C ALA A 535 0.02 -39.15 3.66
N ASP A 536 0.41 -40.13 4.48
CA ASP A 536 1.79 -40.43 4.93
C ASP A 536 2.79 -40.82 3.81
N ASN A 537 2.59 -40.39 2.56
CA ASN A 537 3.38 -40.82 1.41
C ASN A 537 4.08 -39.63 0.74
N TYR A 538 5.31 -39.35 1.17
CA TYR A 538 6.09 -38.18 0.78
C TYR A 538 6.59 -38.23 -0.67
N GLY A 539 6.00 -37.37 -1.51
CA GLY A 539 6.67 -36.78 -2.69
C GLY A 539 7.47 -35.53 -2.29
N THR A 540 8.30 -35.01 -3.21
CA THR A 540 9.14 -33.82 -3.00
C THR A 540 8.29 -32.59 -2.69
N SER A 541 8.63 -31.81 -1.65
CA SER A 541 7.92 -30.57 -1.28
C SER A 541 8.41 -29.36 -2.09
N VAL A 542 9.30 -29.58 -3.06
CA VAL A 542 10.13 -28.55 -3.68
C VAL A 542 10.24 -28.69 -5.20
N ILE A 543 10.63 -27.58 -5.82
CA ILE A 543 10.19 -26.99 -7.07
C ILE A 543 11.41 -26.87 -8.00
N LEU A 544 11.18 -27.04 -9.31
CA LEU A 544 12.07 -26.80 -10.45
C LEU A 544 12.94 -27.99 -10.93
N ASP A 545 12.51 -28.51 -12.08
CA ASP A 545 13.43 -28.74 -13.19
C ASP A 545 13.85 -27.37 -13.77
N SER A 546 15.15 -27.22 -14.06
CA SER A 546 15.81 -25.98 -14.50
C SER A 546 15.25 -25.33 -15.79
N ALA A 547 14.33 -26.00 -16.48
CA ALA A 547 13.76 -25.59 -17.76
C ALA A 547 12.59 -24.56 -17.69
N ASN A 548 12.21 -24.06 -16.50
CA ASN A 548 10.94 -23.34 -16.29
C ASN A 548 11.05 -21.82 -16.03
N ILE A 549 12.12 -21.15 -16.48
CA ILE A 549 12.25 -19.68 -16.34
C ILE A 549 12.71 -19.05 -17.65
N ASP A 550 11.96 -18.03 -18.10
CA ASP A 550 12.29 -17.25 -19.29
C ASP A 550 13.11 -16.02 -18.92
N LYS A 551 14.18 -15.81 -19.68
CA LYS A 551 14.87 -14.52 -19.73
C LYS A 551 14.45 -13.81 -21.01
N ASP A 552 13.89 -12.61 -20.89
CA ASP A 552 13.41 -11.82 -22.03
C ASP A 552 14.53 -11.06 -22.78
N PHE A 553 15.76 -11.63 -22.84
CA PHE A 553 16.91 -11.06 -23.57
C PHE A 553 16.87 -11.36 -25.06
#